data_AF-A0A640P1Y7-F1
#
_entry.id   AF-A0A640P1Y7-F1
#
_cell.length_a   1.000
_cell.length_b   1.000
_cell.length_c   1.000
_cell.angle_alpha   90.00
_cell.angle_beta   90.00
_cell.angle_gamma   90.00
#
_symmetry.space_group_name_H-M   'P 1'
#
loop_
_entity.id
_entity.type
_entity.pdbx_description
1 polymer ?
#
loop_
_entity_poly.entity_id
_entity_poly.type
_entity_poly.pdbx_seq_one_letter_code
_entity_poly.pdbx_strand_id
1 'polypeptide(L)' 'MPLKKWTLQYLIAFPLLFAIFSSVQYFKGQTVSYSLKFGLAWAFIVIFIFAVRRTYNFKKRIRCDICNDIPSDTNKSK' A
#
# COMPACT_ATOMS: atom_id res chain seq x y z
N MET A 1 -13.60 12.56 1.77
CA MET A 1 -12.99 11.60 0.84
C MET A 1 -12.27 10.51 1.63
N PRO A 2 -12.32 9.23 1.21
CA PRO A 2 -11.65 8.13 1.91
C PRO A 2 -10.11 8.25 1.95
N LEU A 3 -9.55 9.26 1.27
CA LEU A 3 -8.12 9.62 1.26
C LEU A 3 -7.45 9.61 2.64
N LYS A 4 -8.07 10.15 3.70
CA LYS A 4 -7.46 10.14 5.05
C LYS A 4 -7.23 8.73 5.59
N LYS A 5 -8.16 7.79 5.32
CA LYS A 5 -8.02 6.38 5.71
C LYS A 5 -6.93 5.70 4.89
N TRP A 6 -6.86 6.02 3.59
CA TRP A 6 -5.85 5.46 2.70
C TRP A 6 -4.44 5.91 3.10
N THR A 7 -4.24 7.19 3.40
CA THR A 7 -2.95 7.71 3.86
C THR A 7 -2.50 7.02 5.15
N LEU A 8 -3.40 6.83 6.12
CA LEU A 8 -3.06 6.15 7.37
C LEU A 8 -2.67 4.68 7.13
N GLN A 9 -3.38 3.96 6.26
CA GLN A 9 -3.03 2.58 5.90
C GLN A 9 -1.65 2.48 5.26
N TYR A 10 -1.34 3.37 4.30
CA TYR A 10 -0.02 3.37 3.66
C TYR A 10 1.10 3.83 4.59
N LEU A 11 0.80 4.71 5.54
CA LEU A 11 1.75 5.15 6.55
C LEU A 11 2.15 4.03 7.50
N ILE A 12 1.25 3.08 7.78
CA ILE A 12 1.53 1.87 8.56
C ILE A 12 2.20 0.80 7.68
N ALA A 13 1.77 0.64 6.42
CA ALA A 13 2.34 -0.35 5.52
C ALA A 13 3.79 -0.04 5.11
N PHE A 14 4.15 1.24 4.99
CA PHE A 14 5.49 1.67 4.58
C PHE A 14 6.62 1.16 5.50
N PRO A 15 6.61 1.42 6.83
CA PRO A 15 7.66 0.93 7.71
C PRO A 15 7.71 -0.60 7.77
N LEU A 16 6.57 -1.28 7.64
CA LEU A 16 6.51 -2.74 7.62
C LEU A 16 7.21 -3.30 6.37
N LEU A 17 6.87 -2.80 5.18
CA LEU A 17 7.51 -3.21 3.92
C LEU A 17 8.99 -2.85 3.89
N PHE A 18 9.33 -1.65 4.36
CA PHE A 18 10.70 -1.20 4.48
C PHE A 18 11.54 -2.14 5.35
N ALA A 19 11.02 -2.51 6.52
CA ALA A 19 11.68 -3.44 7.43
C ALA A 19 11.89 -4.81 6.76
N ILE A 20 10.83 -5.38 6.15
CA ILE A 20 10.91 -6.67 5.47
C ILE A 20 11.98 -6.66 4.35
N PHE A 21 11.94 -5.68 3.46
CA PHE A 21 12.88 -5.60 2.34
C PHE A 21 14.32 -5.33 2.80
N SER A 22 14.50 -4.46 3.79
CA SER A 22 15.82 -4.17 4.36
C SER A 22 16.39 -5.41 5.07
N SER A 23 15.58 -6.10 5.87
CA SER A 23 15.99 -7.32 6.57
C SER A 23 16.39 -8.42 5.59
N VAL A 24 15.62 -8.64 4.51
CA VAL A 24 15.96 -9.65 3.50
C VAL A 24 17.32 -9.37 2.87
N GLN A 25 17.65 -8.12 2.53
CA GLN A 25 18.96 -7.82 1.96
C GLN A 25 20.08 -7.87 2.98
N TYR A 26 19.82 -7.48 4.23
CA TYR A 26 20.78 -7.63 5.30
C TYR A 26 21.14 -9.09 5.55
N PHE A 27 20.15 -9.99 5.59
CA PHE A 27 20.37 -11.43 5.74
C PHE A 27 21.10 -12.07 4.55
N LYS A 28 21.09 -11.45 3.38
CA LYS A 28 21.92 -11.88 2.23
C LYS A 28 23.39 -11.44 2.33
N GLY A 29 23.80 -10.81 3.43
CA GLY A 29 25.16 -10.33 3.64
C GLY A 29 25.48 -9.01 2.94
N GLN A 30 24.46 -8.26 2.50
CA GLN A 30 24.68 -6.93 1.94
C GLN A 30 25.00 -5.91 3.03
N THR A 31 25.66 -4.80 2.65
CA THR A 31 25.93 -3.70 3.58
C THR A 31 24.62 -3.09 4.12
N VAL A 32 24.67 -2.56 5.34
CA VAL A 32 23.52 -1.88 5.96
C VAL A 32 23.04 -0.72 5.08
N SER A 33 23.96 0.11 4.57
CA SER A 33 23.61 1.23 3.70
C SER A 33 22.89 0.78 2.42
N TYR A 34 23.36 -0.29 1.78
CA TYR A 34 22.70 -0.85 0.60
C TYR A 34 21.31 -1.39 0.94
N SER A 35 21.20 -2.15 2.04
CA SER A 35 19.95 -2.78 2.46
C SER A 35 18.86 -1.76 2.76
N LEU A 36 19.20 -0.65 3.43
CA LEU A 36 18.28 0.46 3.69
C LEU A 36 17.84 1.16 2.40
N LYS A 37 18.79 1.47 1.50
CA LYS A 37 18.46 2.09 0.20
C LYS A 37 17.53 1.20 -0.63
N PHE A 38 17.82 -0.10 -0.65
CA PHE A 38 16.99 -1.09 -1.33
C PHE A 38 15.59 -1.14 -0.72
N GLY A 39 15.50 -1.28 0.61
CA GLY A 39 14.21 -1.33 1.30
C GLY A 39 13.36 -0.09 1.07
N LEU A 40 13.98 1.10 1.09
CA LEU A 40 13.29 2.37 0.86
C LEU A 40 12.73 2.46 -0.57
N ALA A 41 13.56 2.15 -1.57
CA ALA A 41 13.17 2.22 -2.98
C ALA A 41 12.03 1.23 -3.28
N TRP A 42 12.15 -0.01 -2.83
CA TRP A 42 11.13 -1.03 -3.09
C TRP A 42 9.84 -0.82 -2.30
N ALA A 43 9.91 -0.37 -1.04
CA ALA A 43 8.72 -0.01 -0.27
C ALA A 43 7.94 1.12 -0.96
N PHE A 44 8.65 2.13 -1.48
CA PHE A 44 8.03 3.22 -2.23
C PHE A 44 7.36 2.74 -3.52
N ILE A 45 8.05 1.92 -4.33
CA ILE A 45 7.50 1.37 -5.58
C ILE A 45 6.23 0.57 -5.32
N VAL A 46 6.25 -0.32 -4.32
CA VAL A 46 5.10 -1.16 -3.97
C VAL A 46 3.91 -0.31 -3.56
N ILE A 47 4.11 0.63 -2.63
CA ILE A 47 3.04 1.52 -2.17
C ILE A 47 2.50 2.37 -3.32
N PHE A 48 3.36 2.87 -4.20
CA PHE A 48 2.94 3.64 -5.37
C PHE A 48 2.02 2.83 -6.29
N ILE A 49 2.38 1.59 -6.61
CA ILE A 49 1.55 0.70 -7.45
C ILE A 49 0.17 0.47 -6.82
N PHE A 50 0.13 0.13 -5.53
CA PHE A 50 -1.14 -0.09 -4.81
C PHE A 50 -1.99 1.19 -4.72
N ALA A 51 -1.37 2.33 -4.44
CA ALA A 51 -2.06 3.62 -4.37
C ALA A 51 -2.67 4.02 -5.72
N VAL A 52 -1.90 3.89 -6.80
CA VAL A 52 -2.39 4.16 -8.17
C VAL A 52 -3.54 3.22 -8.52
N ARG A 53 -3.38 1.91 -8.27
CA ARG A 53 -4.42 0.92 -8.58
C ARG A 53 -5.70 1.17 -7.81
N ARG A 54 -5.60 1.47 -6.52
CA ARG A 54 -6.75 1.79 -5.67
C ARG A 54 -7.46 3.06 -6.13
N THR A 55 -6.70 4.08 -6.51
CA THR A 55 -7.24 5.34 -7.06
C THR A 55 -7.95 5.11 -8.39
N TYR A 56 -7.37 4.29 -9.28
CA TYR A 56 -8.00 3.92 -10.55
C TYR A 56 -9.33 3.19 -10.33
N ASN A 57 -9.34 2.17 -9.46
CA ASN A 57 -10.56 1.40 -9.15
C ASN A 57 -11.65 2.28 -8.54
N PHE A 58 -11.27 3.18 -7.63
CA PHE A 58 -12.19 4.15 -7.03
C PHE A 58 -12.80 5.09 -8.08
N LYS A 59 -11.98 5.63 -8.99
CA LYS A 59 -12.44 6.51 -10.07
C LYS A 59 -13.36 5.79 -11.07
N LYS A 60 -13.08 4.51 -11.36
CA LYS A 60 -13.87 3.68 -12.27
C LYS A 60 -15.05 2.95 -11.61
N ARG A 61 -15.30 3.18 -10.32
CA ARG A 61 -16.35 2.52 -9.53
C ARG A 61 -16.26 0.98 -9.56
N ILE A 62 -15.06 0.44 -9.75
CA ILE A 62 -14.81 -1.00 -9.72
C ILE A 62 -14.79 -1.43 -8.26
N ARG A 63 -15.71 -2.32 -7.86
CA ARG A 63 -15.79 -2.81 -6.49
C ARG A 63 -14.54 -3.63 -6.15
N CYS A 64 -13.98 -3.34 -4.98
CA CYS A 64 -12.91 -4.11 -4.36
C CYS A 64 -13.45 -4.60 -3.01
N ASP A 65 -13.67 -5.91 -2.88
CA ASP A 65 -14.27 -6.50 -1.67
C ASP A 65 -13.40 -6.30 -0.43
N ILE A 66 -12.07 -6.26 -0.62
CA ILE A 66 -11.10 -6.02 0.44
C ILE A 66 -11.07 -4.54 0.85
N CYS A 67 -11.30 -3.64 -0.10
CA CYS A 67 -11.11 -2.20 0.11
C CYS A 67 -12.33 -1.53 0.73
N ASN A 68 -13.54 -2.06 0.46
CA ASN A 68 -14.84 -1.55 0.92
C ASN A 68 -14.99 -0.02 0.77
N ASP A 69 -14.45 0.54 -0.32
CA ASP A 69 -14.42 2.00 -0.56
C ASP A 69 -15.69 2.53 -1.25
N ILE A 70 -16.53 1.64 -1.80
CA ILE A 70 -17.75 1.97 -2.53
C ILE A 70 -18.91 1.25 -1.82
N PRO A 71 -19.95 1.98 -1.35
CA PRO A 71 -21.11 1.33 -0.77
C PRO A 71 -21.77 0.43 -1.82
N SER A 72 -22.03 -0.82 -1.48
CA SER A 72 -22.85 -1.72 -2.28
C SER A 72 -24.26 -1.16 -2.40
N ASP A 73 -24.85 -1.16 -3.59
CA ASP A 73 -26.22 -0.69 -3.88
C ASP A 73 -27.34 -1.49 -3.16
N THR A 74 -27.00 -2.30 -2.16
CA THR A 74 -27.94 -3.05 -1.32
C THR A 74 -28.61 -2.23 -0.21
N ASN A 75 -28.37 -0.90 -0.14
CA ASN A 75 -29.05 0.02 0.79
C ASN A 75 -29.86 1.10 0.05
N LYS A 76 -30.65 0.70 -0.95
CA LYS A 76 -31.86 1.41 -1.39
C LYS A 76 -33.08 0.50 -1.20
N SER A 77 -33.38 0.12 0.04
CA SER A 77 -34.63 -0.53 0.43
C SER A 77 -34.63 -0.81 1.94
N LYS A 78 -34.68 0.24 2.77
CA LYS A 78 -35.48 0.21 4.00
C LYS A 78 -35.73 1.63 4.49
#